data_AF-A0A455U5V3-F1
#
_entry.id   AF-A0A455U5V3-F1
#
_cell.length_a   1.000
_cell.length_b   1.000
_cell.length_c   1.000
_cell.angle_alpha   90.00
_cell.angle_beta   90.00
_cell.angle_gamma   90.00
#
_symmetry.space_group_name_H-M   'P 1'
#
loop_
_entity.id
_entity.type
_entity.pdbx_description
1 polymer ?
#
loop_
_entity_poly.entity_id
_entity_poly.type
_entity_poly.pdbx_seq_one_letter_code
_entity_poly.pdbx_strand_id
1 'polypeptide(L)' 'MAARMVALATKQPGFLGIESAREGLGITVSYWASLEAISHWKKNAEHLEAQRLGHQQWYASFRVRVAKVEREYGI' A
#
# COMPACT_ATOMS: atom_id res chain seq x y z
N MET A 1 -8.15 -7.32 6.29
CA MET A 1 -6.83 -6.78 5.90
C MET A 1 -6.87 -5.32 5.50
N ALA A 2 -7.56 -5.02 4.39
CA ALA A 2 -7.40 -3.75 3.70
C ALA A 2 -7.68 -2.54 4.59
N ALA A 3 -8.79 -2.55 5.35
CA ALA A 3 -9.17 -1.39 6.18
C ALA A 3 -8.14 -1.00 7.25
N ARG A 4 -7.48 -1.96 7.92
CA ARG A 4 -6.48 -1.66 8.95
C ARG A 4 -5.17 -1.18 8.35
N MET A 5 -4.73 -1.77 7.24
CA MET A 5 -3.55 -1.31 6.51
C MET A 5 -3.75 0.08 5.93
N VAL A 6 -4.95 0.35 5.39
CA VAL A 6 -5.37 1.69 4.95
C VAL A 6 -5.32 2.68 6.11
N ALA A 7 -5.92 2.35 7.26
CA ALA A 7 -5.95 3.23 8.44
C ALA A 7 -4.57 3.49 9.06
N LEU A 8 -3.58 2.64 8.78
CA LEU A 8 -2.19 2.84 9.22
C LEU A 8 -1.40 3.65 8.20
N ALA A 9 -1.63 3.40 6.91
CA ALA A 9 -1.07 4.20 5.82
C ALA A 9 -1.48 5.66 5.94
N THR A 10 -2.76 5.94 6.25
CA THR A 10 -3.28 7.32 6.43
C THR A 10 -2.61 8.10 7.56
N LYS A 11 -1.94 7.42 8.50
CA LYS A 11 -1.20 8.05 9.60
C LYS A 11 0.27 8.30 9.27
N GLN A 12 0.77 7.78 8.16
CA GLN A 12 2.18 7.92 7.80
C GLN A 12 2.45 9.32 7.21
N PRO A 13 3.55 9.97 7.60
CA PRO A 13 4.02 11.17 6.93
C PRO A 13 4.17 10.94 5.42
N GLY A 14 3.66 11.88 4.62
CA GLY A 14 3.74 11.82 3.17
C GLY A 14 2.73 10.90 2.50
N PHE A 15 1.76 10.32 3.21
CA PHE A 15 0.61 9.66 2.58
C PHE A 15 -0.32 10.70 1.93
N LEU A 16 -0.72 10.46 0.68
CA LEU A 16 -1.54 11.40 -0.10
C LEU A 16 -2.94 10.86 -0.41
N GLY A 17 -3.12 9.54 -0.42
CA GLY A 17 -4.40 8.94 -0.75
C GLY A 17 -4.28 7.46 -1.06
N ILE A 18 -5.43 6.79 -1.21
CA ILE A 18 -5.49 5.39 -1.58
C ILE A 18 -6.75 5.09 -2.37
N GLU A 19 -6.58 4.28 -3.39
CA GLU A 19 -7.65 3.74 -4.22
C GLU A 19 -7.59 2.22 -4.17
N SER A 20 -8.75 1.58 -4.14
CA SER A 20 -8.84 0.13 -4.18
C SER A 20 -9.98 -0.30 -5.08
N ALA A 21 -9.68 -1.19 -6.02
CA ALA A 21 -10.65 -1.84 -6.87
C ALA A 21 -10.56 -3.36 -6.69
N ARG A 22 -11.70 -4.04 -6.67
CA ARG A 22 -11.77 -5.50 -6.52
C ARG A 22 -12.84 -6.06 -7.44
N GLU A 23 -12.43 -6.51 -8.63
CA GLU A 23 -13.25 -7.32 -9.52
C GLU A 23 -12.38 -8.45 -10.09
N GLY A 24 -12.48 -9.63 -9.48
CA GLY A 24 -11.58 -10.75 -9.75
C GLY A 24 -10.16 -10.53 -9.21
N LEU A 25 -9.41 -9.61 -9.83
CA LEU A 25 -8.10 -9.16 -9.35
C LEU A 25 -8.25 -7.95 -8.41
N GLY A 26 -7.67 -8.05 -7.22
CA GLY A 26 -7.60 -6.93 -6.28
C GLY A 26 -6.42 -6.02 -6.57
N ILE A 27 -6.68 -4.75 -6.86
CA ILE A 27 -5.66 -3.71 -7.00
C ILE A 27 -5.85 -2.69 -5.89
N THR A 28 -4.74 -2.32 -5.25
CA THR A 28 -4.69 -1.22 -4.28
C THR A 28 -3.54 -0.31 -4.66
N VAL A 29 -3.82 0.96 -4.91
CA VAL A 29 -2.85 1.99 -5.24
C VAL A 29 -2.85 3.01 -4.12
N SER A 30 -1.69 3.20 -3.50
CA SER A 30 -1.48 4.23 -2.47
C SER A 30 -0.56 5.30 -3.02
N TYR A 31 -0.92 6.56 -2.83
CA TYR A 31 -0.17 7.73 -3.29
C TYR A 31 0.68 8.31 -2.17
N TRP A 32 1.90 8.72 -2.50
CA TRP A 32 2.90 9.16 -1.52
C TRP A 32 3.72 10.33 -2.05
N ALA A 33 4.13 11.21 -1.15
CA ALA A 33 4.90 12.42 -1.46
C ALA A 33 6.34 12.13 -1.88
N SER A 34 6.92 11.01 -1.47
CA SER A 34 8.31 10.66 -1.79
C SER A 34 8.59 9.16 -1.70
N LEU A 35 9.68 8.73 -2.34
CA LEU A 35 10.20 7.36 -2.22
C LEU A 35 10.61 7.02 -0.77
N GLU A 36 11.06 8.02 0.00
CA GLU A 36 11.38 7.86 1.41
C GLU A 36 10.13 7.51 2.23
N ALA A 37 9.03 8.26 2.05
CA ALA A 37 7.75 7.97 2.70
C ALA A 37 7.24 6.56 2.36
N ILE A 38 7.37 6.14 1.10
CA ILE A 38 7.06 4.78 0.65
C ILE A 38 7.92 3.74 1.36
N SER A 39 9.23 3.98 1.52
CA SER A 39 10.15 3.07 2.20
C SER A 39 9.80 2.90 3.68
N HIS A 40 9.47 3.99 4.37
CA HIS A 40 9.00 3.94 5.75
C HIS A 40 7.69 3.16 5.88
N TRP A 41 6.73 3.44 5.00
CA TRP A 41 5.48 2.68 4.98
C TRP A 41 5.71 1.21 4.70
N LYS A 42 6.52 0.84 3.70
CA LYS A 42 6.81 -0.54 3.35
C LYS A 42 7.37 -1.32 4.55
N LYS A 43 8.30 -0.73 5.31
CA LYS A 43 8.84 -1.36 6.53
C LYS A 43 7.75 -1.57 7.58
N ASN A 44 6.90 -0.57 7.81
CA ASN A 44 5.80 -0.67 8.76
C ASN A 44 4.77 -1.72 8.33
N ALA A 45 4.40 -1.71 7.05
CA ALA A 45 3.52 -2.68 6.42
C ALA A 45 4.08 -4.09 6.56
N GLU A 46 5.30 -4.35 6.08
CA GLU A 46 5.98 -5.65 6.19
C GLU A 46 6.08 -6.14 7.63
N HIS A 47 6.34 -5.25 8.60
CA HIS A 47 6.43 -5.65 10.00
C HIS A 47 5.07 -6.09 10.57
N LEU A 48 4.00 -5.35 10.27
CA LEU A 48 2.63 -5.71 10.67
C LEU A 48 2.14 -6.99 9.97
N GLU A 49 2.55 -7.15 8.73
CA GLU A 49 2.24 -8.30 7.88
C GLU A 49 3.01 -9.56 8.37
N ALA A 50 4.31 -9.44 8.64
CA ALA A 50 5.08 -10.55 9.22
C ALA A 50 4.49 -11.01 10.57
N GLN A 51 4.07 -10.06 11.42
CA GLN A 51 3.42 -10.36 12.70
C GLN A 51 2.07 -11.04 12.54
N ARG A 52 1.23 -10.61 11.59
CA ARG A 52 -0.15 -11.10 11.50
C ARG A 52 -0.28 -12.47 10.84
N LEU A 53 0.65 -12.88 9.97
CA LEU A 53 0.51 -14.15 9.24
C LEU A 53 1.50 -15.25 9.55
N GLY A 54 2.52 -15.04 10.39
CA GLY A 54 3.43 -16.13 10.73
C GLY A 54 3.91 -16.87 9.47
N HIS A 55 4.52 -16.13 8.54
CA HIS A 55 5.22 -16.63 7.35
C HIS A 55 4.45 -17.36 6.24
N GLN A 56 3.31 -18.03 6.44
CA GLN A 56 2.99 -19.15 5.53
C GLN A 56 1.97 -18.90 4.40
N GLN A 57 1.19 -17.82 4.39
CA GLN A 57 -0.01 -17.82 3.52
C GLN A 57 -0.35 -16.56 2.74
N TRP A 58 0.41 -15.46 2.80
CA TRP A 58 -0.24 -14.18 2.46
C TRP A 58 -0.75 -14.08 1.02
N TYR A 59 0.02 -14.38 -0.02
CA TYR A 59 -0.55 -14.26 -1.36
C TYR A 59 0.13 -15.23 -2.31
N ALA A 60 -0.63 -16.21 -2.83
CA ALA A 60 -0.17 -17.20 -3.81
C ALA A 60 0.56 -16.58 -5.01
N SER A 61 0.26 -15.32 -5.33
CA SER A 61 1.16 -14.40 -6.01
C SER A 61 0.67 -12.96 -5.79
N PHE A 62 1.58 -12.02 -5.52
CA PHE A 62 1.30 -10.59 -5.57
C PHE A 62 2.50 -9.85 -6.14
N ARG A 63 2.29 -8.64 -6.64
CA ARG A 63 3.36 -7.78 -7.16
C ARG A 63 3.17 -6.38 -6.60
N VAL A 64 4.25 -5.81 -6.08
CA VAL A 64 4.32 -4.41 -5.68
C VAL A 64 5.07 -3.66 -6.76
N ARG A 65 4.54 -2.52 -7.18
CA ARG A 65 5.19 -1.60 -8.11
C ARG A 65 5.23 -0.22 -7.48
N VAL A 66 6.36 0.44 -7.60
CA VAL A 66 6.52 1.85 -7.26
C VAL A 66 6.65 2.61 -8.57
N ALA A 67 5.75 3.55 -8.81
CA ALA A 67 5.71 4.36 -10.01
C ALA A 67 5.64 5.84 -9.62
N LYS A 68 6.20 6.70 -10.47
CA LYS A 68 6.08 8.15 -10.34
C LYS A 68 4.86 8.61 -11.12
N VAL A 69 3.95 9.32 -10.47
CA VAL A 69 2.87 10.03 -11.14
C VAL A 69 3.48 11.29 -11.75
N GLU A 70 3.52 11.35 -13.07
CA GLU A 70 4.01 12.54 -13.79
C GLU A 70 2.92 13.60 -13.95
N ARG A 71 1.66 13.17 -14.08
CA ARG A 71 0.47 14.01 -14.26
C ARG A 71 -0.77 13.29 -13.74
N GLU A 72 -1.69 14.04 -13.18
CA GLU A 72 -3.03 13.59 -12.77
C GLU A 72 -4.05 14.62 -13.27
N TYR A 73 -5.18 14.16 -13.79
CA TYR A 73 -6.29 15.00 -14.25
C TYR A 73 -7.57 14.48 -13.60
N GLY A 74 -8.36 15.38 -13.03
CA GLY A 74 -9.68 15.09 -12.48
C GLY A 74 -10.76 15.89 -13.21
N ILE A 75 -12.02 15.42 -13.12
CA ILE A 75 -13.21 16.21 -13.49
C ILE A 75 -13.48 17.23 -12.38
#